data_AF-A0A8C0W5Z1-F1
#
_entry.id   AF-A0A8C0W5Z1-F1
#
_cell.length_a   1.000
_cell.length_b   1.000
_cell.length_c   1.000
_cell.angle_alpha   90.00
_cell.angle_beta   90.00
_cell.angle_gamma   90.00
#
_symmetry.space_group_name_H-M   'P 1'
#
loop_
_entity.id
_entity.type
_entity.pdbx_description
1 polymer ?
#
loop_
_entity_poly.entity_id
_entity_poly.type
_entity_poly.pdbx_seq_one_letter_code
_entity_poly.pdbx_strand_id
1 'polypeptide(L)'
;MTSRTVASSSEFDHSGVQLIEREEEVCIFYEKINIQEKMKLNGEIEIHTLEDKIRFLKLKIAEKQRQICVTRKLVPTKAALDADLAVLQIQFSQCTDRVKDLEKQFINPEGSRARLLPGKDLTEEEMIKKLDELDMQLARKEEKLLEKDFIYEQVSRLTDRLSSKTEACKQDTLILAKKMNGYQKRIKNATEKMMAVVAELSMKQALTIELQKEVREKEEFIFSCHSRMEKGLPLNKEIESEWLKVLRDEEMYARAIAETSRASSEANSRLLPSGVCTTAEQRPNAYIPEADTTLPLPKPYGALAPFKPSEPGANMRHIRKPVIKPIEI
;
A
#
# COMPACT_ATOMS: atom_id res chain seq x y z
N MET A 1 13.52 61.28 113.07
CA MET A 1 13.27 62.41 112.15
C MET A 1 13.69 62.03 110.73
N THR A 2 13.23 60.91 110.23
CA THR A 2 13.81 60.38 108.99
C THR A 2 12.82 59.55 108.20
N SER A 3 11.55 59.66 108.58
CA SER A 3 10.40 58.92 108.08
C SER A 3 9.85 59.43 106.74
N ARG A 4 10.54 60.33 106.03
CA ARG A 4 9.94 61.03 104.88
C ARG A 4 10.76 61.05 103.59
N THR A 5 12.10 61.08 103.63
CA THR A 5 12.91 61.20 102.40
C THR A 5 13.28 59.87 101.75
N VAL A 6 13.22 58.76 102.50
CA VAL A 6 13.22 57.41 101.91
C VAL A 6 11.88 57.11 101.24
N ALA A 7 10.80 57.77 101.67
CA ALA A 7 9.43 57.46 101.28
C ALA A 7 9.18 57.62 99.76
N SER A 8 9.69 58.67 99.12
CA SER A 8 9.38 58.93 97.70
C SER A 8 10.17 58.09 96.70
N SER A 9 11.46 57.79 96.97
CA SER A 9 12.20 56.81 96.16
C SER A 9 11.73 55.39 96.43
N SER A 10 11.36 55.08 97.69
CA SER A 10 10.75 53.80 98.00
C SER A 10 9.37 53.61 97.36
N GLU A 11 8.62 54.68 97.07
CA GLU A 11 7.30 54.58 96.44
C GLU A 11 7.38 54.22 94.94
N PHE A 12 8.36 54.75 94.19
CA PHE A 12 8.61 54.35 92.79
C PHE A 12 9.18 52.93 92.70
N ASP A 13 10.16 52.61 93.55
CA ASP A 13 10.72 51.26 93.61
C ASP A 13 9.67 50.23 94.07
N HIS A 14 8.75 50.60 94.98
CA HIS A 14 7.66 49.74 95.42
C HIS A 14 6.58 49.52 94.36
N SER A 15 6.23 50.56 93.58
CA SER A 15 5.26 50.40 92.48
C SER A 15 5.83 49.61 91.29
N GLY A 16 7.12 49.74 91.00
CA GLY A 16 7.83 48.88 90.02
C GLY A 16 7.91 47.42 90.47
N VAL A 17 8.23 47.17 91.75
CA VAL A 17 8.22 45.81 92.34
C VAL A 17 6.81 45.20 92.28
N GLN A 18 5.76 45.96 92.63
CA GLN A 18 4.37 45.47 92.52
C GLN A 18 3.95 45.17 91.08
N LEU A 19 4.45 45.91 90.09
CA LEU A 19 4.16 45.64 88.69
C LEU A 19 4.83 44.35 88.20
N ILE A 20 6.08 44.11 88.62
CA ILE A 20 6.80 42.86 88.33
C ILE A 20 6.10 41.68 89.02
N GLU A 21 5.72 41.80 90.29
CA GLU A 21 4.93 40.77 91.00
C GLU A 21 3.61 40.46 90.27
N ARG A 22 2.91 41.49 89.77
CA ARG A 22 1.68 41.33 88.97
C ARG A 22 1.95 40.65 87.63
N GLU A 23 3.06 40.97 86.96
CA GLU A 23 3.45 40.36 85.69
C GLU A 23 3.86 38.88 85.88
N GLU A 24 4.57 38.56 86.95
CA GLU A 24 4.89 37.19 87.37
C GLU A 24 3.62 36.40 87.73
N GLU A 25 2.68 37.00 88.48
CA GLU A 25 1.36 36.41 88.75
C GLU A 25 0.62 36.06 87.44
N VAL A 26 0.61 36.98 86.47
CA VAL A 26 0.00 36.76 85.15
C VAL A 26 0.71 35.65 84.39
N CYS A 27 2.04 35.61 84.41
CA CYS A 27 2.83 34.53 83.78
C CYS A 27 2.48 33.16 84.38
N ILE A 28 2.41 33.07 85.72
CA ILE A 28 1.98 31.85 86.44
C ILE A 28 0.56 31.45 86.05
N PHE A 29 -0.36 32.41 85.89
CA PHE A 29 -1.72 32.11 85.44
C PHE A 29 -1.76 31.58 84.01
N TYR A 30 -0.98 32.13 83.09
CA TYR A 30 -0.87 31.60 81.72
C TYR A 30 -0.32 30.18 81.70
N GLU A 31 0.71 29.89 82.49
CA GLU A 31 1.25 28.52 82.62
C GLU A 31 0.20 27.57 83.20
N LYS A 32 -0.54 27.97 84.24
CA LYS A 32 -1.64 27.18 84.80
C LYS A 32 -2.74 26.92 83.77
N ILE A 33 -3.15 27.93 83.00
CA ILE A 33 -4.15 27.77 81.94
C ILE A 33 -3.63 26.81 80.87
N ASN A 34 -2.39 26.95 80.42
CA ASN A 34 -1.78 26.08 79.42
C ASN A 34 -1.68 24.63 79.90
N ILE A 35 -1.32 24.40 81.17
CA ILE A 35 -1.32 23.06 81.77
C ILE A 35 -2.73 22.49 81.82
N GLN A 36 -3.71 23.27 82.28
CA GLN A 36 -5.12 22.84 82.33
C GLN A 36 -5.68 22.55 80.94
N GLU A 37 -5.34 23.33 79.93
CA GLU A 37 -5.76 23.12 78.54
C GLU A 37 -5.15 21.85 77.95
N LYS A 38 -3.86 21.58 78.20
CA LYS A 38 -3.22 20.31 77.82
C LYS A 38 -3.86 19.12 78.53
N MET A 39 -4.15 19.24 79.83
CA MET A 39 -4.84 18.19 80.58
C MET A 39 -6.24 17.93 80.04
N LYS A 40 -6.98 18.99 79.70
CA LYS A 40 -8.31 18.89 79.08
C LYS A 40 -8.23 18.17 77.73
N LEU A 41 -7.32 18.58 76.85
CA LEU A 41 -7.15 17.94 75.54
C LEU A 41 -6.78 16.46 75.68
N ASN A 42 -5.86 16.12 76.59
CA ASN A 42 -5.51 14.73 76.87
C ASN A 42 -6.73 13.93 77.38
N GLY A 43 -7.52 14.52 78.28
CA GLY A 43 -8.76 13.92 78.76
C GLY A 43 -9.80 13.71 77.65
N GLU A 44 -9.97 14.68 76.75
CA GLU A 44 -10.87 14.57 75.59
C GLU A 44 -10.42 13.43 74.64
N ILE A 45 -9.12 13.32 74.37
CA ILE A 45 -8.57 12.22 73.57
C ILE A 45 -8.85 10.88 74.26
N GLU A 46 -8.57 10.76 75.56
CA GLU A 46 -8.82 9.52 76.32
C GLU A 46 -10.31 9.15 76.31
N ILE A 47 -11.21 10.11 76.49
CA ILE A 47 -12.66 9.90 76.39
C ILE A 47 -13.03 9.37 75.01
N HIS A 48 -12.54 9.99 73.93
CA HIS A 48 -12.80 9.51 72.57
C HIS A 48 -12.28 8.09 72.35
N THR A 49 -11.09 7.74 72.86
CA THR A 49 -10.60 6.35 72.76
C THR A 49 -11.49 5.36 73.52
N LEU A 50 -12.07 5.75 74.64
CA LEU A 50 -13.01 4.93 75.41
C LEU A 50 -14.36 4.80 74.70
N GLU A 51 -14.86 5.88 74.11
CA GLU A 51 -16.06 5.87 73.28
C GLU A 51 -15.91 4.95 72.07
N ASP A 52 -14.75 4.98 71.41
CA ASP A 52 -14.41 4.06 70.33
C ASP A 52 -14.38 2.59 70.77
N LYS A 53 -13.76 2.31 71.92
CA LYS A 53 -13.79 0.98 72.52
C LYS A 53 -15.22 0.53 72.81
N ILE A 54 -16.08 1.41 73.33
CA ILE A 54 -17.49 1.12 73.58
C ILE A 54 -18.23 0.82 72.27
N ARG A 55 -18.05 1.64 71.23
CA ARG A 55 -18.64 1.41 69.90
C ARG A 55 -18.22 0.07 69.33
N PHE A 56 -16.93 -0.24 69.40
CA PHE A 56 -16.38 -1.50 68.93
C PHE A 56 -16.92 -2.71 69.71
N LEU A 57 -17.03 -2.61 71.02
CA LEU A 57 -17.63 -3.67 71.86
C LEU A 57 -19.11 -3.86 71.53
N LYS A 58 -19.88 -2.79 71.31
CA LYS A 58 -21.27 -2.88 70.86
C LYS A 58 -21.39 -3.61 69.52
N LEU A 59 -20.52 -3.31 68.56
CA LEU A 59 -20.48 -4.02 67.26
C LEU A 59 -20.16 -5.51 67.44
N LYS A 60 -19.18 -5.84 68.30
CA LYS A 60 -18.86 -7.24 68.64
C LYS A 60 -20.04 -7.98 69.26
N ILE A 61 -20.77 -7.35 70.17
CA ILE A 61 -21.97 -7.93 70.79
C ILE A 61 -23.04 -8.20 69.72
N ALA A 62 -23.31 -7.23 68.85
CA ALA A 62 -24.29 -7.39 67.77
C ALA A 62 -23.92 -8.54 66.82
N GLU A 63 -22.63 -8.65 66.43
CA GLU A 63 -22.16 -9.73 65.58
C GLU A 63 -22.27 -11.10 66.28
N LYS A 64 -21.94 -11.19 67.57
CA LYS A 64 -22.13 -12.43 68.34
C LYS A 64 -23.60 -12.81 68.47
N GLN A 65 -24.50 -11.84 68.67
CA GLN A 65 -25.95 -12.09 68.68
C GLN A 65 -26.43 -12.60 67.31
N ARG A 66 -25.94 -12.02 66.21
CA ARG A 66 -26.23 -12.50 64.85
C ARG A 66 -25.76 -13.94 64.66
N GLN A 67 -24.54 -14.28 65.07
CA GLN A 67 -23.99 -15.65 65.02
C GLN A 67 -24.85 -16.64 65.82
N ILE A 68 -25.28 -16.26 67.02
CA ILE A 68 -26.18 -17.09 67.85
C ILE A 68 -27.52 -17.31 67.12
N CYS A 69 -28.11 -16.27 66.53
CA CYS A 69 -29.36 -16.37 65.79
C CYS A 69 -29.25 -17.34 64.61
N VAL A 70 -28.20 -17.21 63.79
CA VAL A 70 -27.93 -18.11 62.66
C VAL A 70 -27.74 -19.55 63.14
N THR A 71 -26.95 -19.74 64.19
CA THR A 71 -26.68 -21.08 64.74
C THR A 71 -27.97 -21.71 65.26
N ARG A 72 -28.81 -20.96 65.98
CA ARG A 72 -30.12 -21.43 66.46
C ARG A 72 -31.05 -21.85 65.33
N LYS A 73 -31.02 -21.17 64.18
CA LYS A 73 -31.78 -21.57 62.98
C LYS A 73 -31.24 -22.85 62.33
N LEU A 74 -29.94 -23.12 62.46
CA LEU A 74 -29.31 -24.31 61.89
C LEU A 74 -29.48 -25.57 62.76
N VAL A 75 -29.64 -25.42 64.09
CA VAL A 75 -29.78 -26.53 65.04
C VAL A 75 -30.91 -27.52 64.66
N PRO A 76 -32.13 -27.09 64.28
CA PRO A 76 -33.18 -28.01 63.87
C PRO A 76 -32.81 -28.82 62.62
N THR A 77 -32.18 -28.19 61.64
CA THR A 77 -31.72 -28.87 60.41
C THR A 77 -30.67 -29.92 60.73
N LYS A 78 -29.72 -29.61 61.62
CA LYS A 78 -28.74 -30.60 62.09
C LYS A 78 -29.43 -31.77 62.79
N ALA A 79 -30.35 -31.50 63.71
CA ALA A 79 -31.07 -32.54 64.44
C ALA A 79 -31.89 -33.46 63.51
N ALA A 80 -32.50 -32.90 62.45
CA ALA A 80 -33.17 -33.68 61.42
C ALA A 80 -32.19 -34.60 60.65
N LEU A 81 -31.05 -34.06 60.21
CA LEU A 81 -30.01 -34.84 59.53
C LEU A 81 -29.42 -35.94 60.43
N ASP A 82 -29.20 -35.66 61.71
CA ASP A 82 -28.71 -36.65 62.68
C ASP A 82 -29.74 -37.79 62.88
N ALA A 83 -31.04 -37.48 62.86
CA ALA A 83 -32.11 -38.48 62.91
C ALA A 83 -32.13 -39.36 61.64
N ASP A 84 -32.00 -38.74 60.45
CA ASP A 84 -31.93 -39.47 59.18
C ASP A 84 -30.70 -40.38 59.12
N LEU A 85 -29.54 -39.90 59.59
CA LEU A 85 -28.33 -40.70 59.72
C LEU A 85 -28.53 -41.90 60.64
N ALA A 86 -29.18 -41.73 61.79
CA ALA A 86 -29.47 -42.82 62.70
C ALA A 86 -30.39 -43.87 62.05
N VAL A 87 -31.43 -43.43 61.33
CA VAL A 87 -32.31 -44.34 60.57
C VAL A 87 -31.51 -45.12 59.52
N LEU A 88 -30.65 -44.43 58.75
CA LEU A 88 -29.85 -45.07 57.71
C LEU A 88 -28.82 -46.04 58.29
N GLN A 89 -28.21 -45.70 59.45
CA GLN A 89 -27.30 -46.60 60.17
C GLN A 89 -28.02 -47.89 60.61
N ILE A 90 -29.25 -47.78 61.11
CA ILE A 90 -30.08 -48.93 61.50
C ILE A 90 -30.46 -49.76 60.27
N GLN A 91 -30.86 -49.12 59.17
CA GLN A 91 -31.18 -49.83 57.92
C GLN A 91 -29.94 -50.55 57.38
N PHE A 92 -28.78 -49.90 57.42
CA PHE A 92 -27.53 -50.51 57.01
C PHE A 92 -27.20 -51.72 57.89
N SER A 93 -27.29 -51.61 59.22
CA SER A 93 -27.03 -52.74 60.10
C SER A 93 -27.99 -53.90 59.84
N GLN A 94 -29.28 -53.63 59.66
CA GLN A 94 -30.28 -54.63 59.28
C GLN A 94 -29.95 -55.31 57.95
N CYS A 95 -29.55 -54.55 56.92
CA CYS A 95 -29.10 -55.09 55.65
C CYS A 95 -27.85 -55.96 55.82
N THR A 96 -26.85 -55.51 56.60
CA THR A 96 -25.64 -56.28 56.84
C THR A 96 -25.91 -57.57 57.60
N ASP A 97 -26.82 -57.55 58.58
CA ASP A 97 -27.20 -58.75 59.32
C ASP A 97 -27.97 -59.72 58.42
N ARG A 98 -28.86 -59.22 57.56
CA ARG A 98 -29.55 -60.02 56.55
C ARG A 98 -28.58 -60.63 55.54
N VAL A 99 -27.56 -59.88 55.11
CA VAL A 99 -26.49 -60.41 54.24
C VAL A 99 -25.71 -61.51 54.96
N LYS A 100 -25.29 -61.30 56.20
CA LYS A 100 -24.59 -62.32 56.99
C LYS A 100 -25.45 -63.58 57.19
N ASP A 101 -26.75 -63.42 57.42
CA ASP A 101 -27.66 -64.56 57.56
C ASP A 101 -27.80 -65.32 56.23
N LEU A 102 -27.89 -64.61 55.11
CA LEU A 102 -27.88 -65.21 53.78
C LEU A 102 -26.53 -65.90 53.50
N GLU A 103 -25.41 -65.27 53.81
CA GLU A 103 -24.07 -65.84 53.68
C GLU A 103 -23.94 -67.11 54.51
N LYS A 104 -24.40 -67.13 55.77
CA LYS A 104 -24.45 -68.36 56.58
C LYS A 104 -25.31 -69.45 55.92
N GLN A 105 -26.47 -69.08 55.37
CA GLN A 105 -27.31 -70.01 54.61
C GLN A 105 -26.63 -70.53 53.34
N PHE A 106 -25.78 -69.72 52.69
CA PHE A 106 -25.00 -70.10 51.51
C PHE A 106 -23.75 -70.94 51.85
N ILE A 107 -23.10 -70.65 52.97
CA ILE A 107 -21.91 -71.38 53.46
C ILE A 107 -22.31 -72.76 53.98
N ASN A 108 -23.53 -72.92 54.49
CA ASN A 108 -24.08 -74.22 54.87
C ASN A 108 -24.24 -75.12 53.62
N PRO A 109 -23.45 -76.19 53.46
CA PRO A 109 -23.47 -77.04 52.26
C PRO A 109 -24.68 -78.01 52.22
N GLU A 110 -25.48 -78.05 53.29
CA GLU A 110 -26.64 -78.95 53.47
C GLU A 110 -27.92 -78.48 52.74
N GLY A 111 -27.89 -77.32 52.08
CA GLY A 111 -29.06 -76.77 51.38
C GLY A 111 -29.32 -77.41 50.02
N SER A 112 -30.60 -77.67 49.68
CA SER A 112 -31.07 -78.20 48.38
C SER A 112 -30.72 -77.36 47.13
N ARG A 113 -30.05 -76.21 47.29
CA ARG A 113 -29.58 -75.31 46.21
C ARG A 113 -28.09 -75.45 45.89
N ALA A 114 -27.34 -76.30 46.61
CA ALA A 114 -25.93 -76.53 46.34
C ALA A 114 -25.76 -77.34 45.04
N ARG A 115 -25.07 -76.78 44.05
CA ARG A 115 -24.61 -77.49 42.86
C ARG A 115 -23.18 -77.92 43.08
N LEU A 116 -22.93 -79.23 43.17
CA LEU A 116 -21.58 -79.77 43.12
C LEU A 116 -21.01 -79.47 41.73
N LEU A 117 -20.07 -78.54 41.65
CA LEU A 117 -19.38 -78.21 40.41
C LEU A 117 -18.42 -79.36 40.07
N PRO A 118 -18.46 -79.88 38.83
CA PRO A 118 -17.46 -80.84 38.39
C PRO A 118 -16.13 -80.11 38.20
N GLY A 119 -15.13 -80.45 39.00
CA GLY A 119 -13.78 -79.90 38.96
C GLY A 119 -12.96 -80.49 40.11
N LYS A 120 -11.65 -80.63 39.91
CA LYS A 120 -10.72 -80.88 41.01
C LYS A 120 -10.19 -79.53 41.47
N ASP A 121 -10.24 -79.27 42.77
CA ASP A 121 -9.54 -78.14 43.35
C ASP A 121 -8.05 -78.37 43.15
N LEU A 122 -7.42 -77.48 42.38
CA LEU A 122 -5.99 -77.58 42.12
C LEU A 122 -5.24 -77.38 43.44
N THR A 123 -4.30 -78.27 43.68
CA THR A 123 -3.41 -78.11 44.84
C THR A 123 -2.51 -76.90 44.61
N GLU A 124 -2.05 -76.24 45.69
CA GLU A 124 -1.18 -75.06 45.60
C GLU A 124 0.02 -75.29 44.66
N GLU A 125 0.61 -76.49 44.71
CA GLU A 125 1.68 -76.92 43.81
C GLU A 125 1.29 -76.93 42.33
N GLU A 126 0.05 -77.30 41.99
CA GLU A 126 -0.45 -77.32 40.62
C GLU A 126 -0.76 -75.91 40.11
N MET A 127 -1.16 -74.99 41.00
CA MET A 127 -1.30 -73.57 40.66
C MET A 127 0.05 -72.93 40.38
N ILE A 128 1.06 -73.21 41.22
CA ILE A 128 2.43 -72.71 41.01
C ILE A 128 2.97 -73.19 39.67
N LYS A 129 2.82 -74.50 39.35
CA LYS A 129 3.22 -75.04 38.05
C LYS A 129 2.53 -74.34 36.87
N LYS A 130 1.24 -74.01 36.99
CA LYS A 130 0.51 -73.27 35.96
C LYS A 130 0.98 -71.82 35.84
N LEU A 131 1.34 -71.19 36.95
CA LEU A 131 1.90 -69.84 36.96
C LEU A 131 3.25 -69.82 36.23
N ASP A 132 4.14 -70.76 36.56
CA ASP A 132 5.44 -70.91 35.89
C ASP A 132 5.28 -71.16 34.38
N GLU A 133 4.32 -72.00 33.99
CA GLU A 133 3.98 -72.24 32.57
C GLU A 133 3.53 -70.95 31.86
N LEU A 134 2.69 -70.14 32.52
CA LEU A 134 2.21 -68.88 31.96
C LEU A 134 3.33 -67.83 31.89
N ASP A 135 4.18 -67.74 32.89
CA ASP A 135 5.33 -66.83 32.90
C ASP A 135 6.33 -67.18 31.79
N MET A 136 6.58 -68.47 31.58
CA MET A 136 7.40 -68.95 30.45
C MET A 136 6.75 -68.65 29.10
N GLN A 137 5.42 -68.74 28.99
CA GLN A 137 4.71 -68.34 27.78
C GLN A 137 4.78 -66.83 27.55
N LEU A 138 4.71 -66.02 28.60
CA LEU A 138 4.79 -64.57 28.54
C LEU A 138 6.19 -64.14 28.10
N ALA A 139 7.24 -64.68 28.70
CA ALA A 139 8.63 -64.41 28.33
C ALA A 139 8.90 -64.73 26.84
N ARG A 140 8.38 -65.86 26.33
CA ARG A 140 8.48 -66.23 24.89
C ARG A 140 7.74 -65.25 23.97
N LYS A 141 6.68 -64.59 24.47
CA LYS A 141 5.93 -63.58 23.69
C LYS A 141 6.68 -62.25 23.67
N GLU A 142 7.30 -61.87 24.78
CA GLU A 142 8.14 -60.68 24.89
C GLU A 142 9.36 -60.77 23.98
N GLU A 143 10.06 -61.90 23.96
CA GLU A 143 11.20 -62.14 23.05
C GLU A 143 10.78 -61.94 21.58
N LYS A 144 9.67 -62.55 21.17
CA LYS A 144 9.12 -62.40 19.81
C LYS A 144 8.70 -60.97 19.48
N LEU A 145 8.29 -60.19 20.48
CA LEU A 145 7.92 -58.80 20.31
C LEU A 145 9.17 -57.96 20.05
N LEU A 146 10.23 -58.18 20.84
CA LEU A 146 11.53 -57.50 20.65
C LEU A 146 12.14 -57.80 19.27
N GLU A 147 12.06 -59.04 18.78
CA GLU A 147 12.50 -59.38 17.42
C GLU A 147 11.73 -58.58 16.35
N LYS A 148 10.41 -58.45 16.51
CA LYS A 148 9.58 -57.68 15.59
C LYS A 148 9.88 -56.19 15.63
N ASP A 149 10.11 -55.63 16.80
CA ASP A 149 10.46 -54.23 16.96
C ASP A 149 11.81 -53.93 16.30
N PHE A 150 12.80 -54.81 16.44
CA PHE A 150 14.08 -54.68 15.75
C PHE A 150 13.90 -54.70 14.22
N ILE A 151 13.10 -55.64 13.69
CA ILE A 151 12.81 -55.70 12.25
C ILE A 151 12.10 -54.42 11.79
N TYR A 152 11.12 -53.95 12.56
CA TYR A 152 10.38 -52.73 12.26
C TYR A 152 11.30 -51.51 12.19
N GLU A 153 12.19 -51.34 13.17
CA GLU A 153 13.16 -50.24 13.17
C GLU A 153 14.05 -50.27 11.92
N GLN A 154 14.52 -51.46 11.53
CA GLN A 154 15.37 -51.62 10.35
C GLN A 154 14.59 -51.34 9.05
N VAL A 155 13.34 -51.80 8.94
CA VAL A 155 12.48 -51.50 7.78
C VAL A 155 12.15 -50.00 7.73
N SER A 156 11.86 -49.36 8.85
CA SER A 156 11.60 -47.92 8.92
C SER A 156 12.81 -47.14 8.44
N ARG A 157 14.01 -47.43 8.95
CA ARG A 157 15.27 -46.78 8.52
C ARG A 157 15.53 -46.94 7.02
N LEU A 158 15.28 -48.13 6.46
CA LEU A 158 15.42 -48.38 5.03
C LEU A 158 14.39 -47.59 4.22
N THR A 159 13.15 -47.53 4.71
CA THR A 159 12.05 -46.78 4.08
C THR A 159 12.35 -45.29 4.08
N ASP A 160 12.82 -44.73 5.20
CA ASP A 160 13.18 -43.31 5.33
C ASP A 160 14.36 -42.94 4.42
N ARG A 161 15.34 -43.84 4.29
CA ARG A 161 16.44 -43.64 3.36
C ARG A 161 15.98 -43.66 1.90
N LEU A 162 15.05 -44.55 1.56
CA LEU A 162 14.49 -44.65 0.21
C LEU A 162 13.60 -43.45 -0.12
N SER A 163 12.77 -43.01 0.83
CA SER A 163 11.91 -41.82 0.67
C SER A 163 12.76 -40.57 0.46
N SER A 164 13.80 -40.38 1.28
CA SER A 164 14.75 -39.25 1.15
C SER A 164 15.45 -39.24 -0.21
N LYS A 165 15.93 -40.41 -0.68
CA LYS A 165 16.53 -40.54 -2.02
C LYS A 165 15.54 -40.25 -3.14
N THR A 166 14.31 -40.72 -2.98
CA THR A 166 13.24 -40.50 -3.96
C THR A 166 12.89 -39.02 -4.05
N GLU A 167 12.81 -38.33 -2.92
CA GLU A 167 12.51 -36.89 -2.88
C GLU A 167 13.62 -36.05 -3.50
N ALA A 168 14.89 -36.39 -3.22
CA ALA A 168 16.03 -35.76 -3.90
C ALA A 168 15.97 -35.96 -5.43
N CYS A 169 15.68 -37.19 -5.90
CA CYS A 169 15.56 -37.50 -7.32
C CYS A 169 14.40 -36.73 -7.99
N LYS A 170 13.24 -36.62 -7.33
CA LYS A 170 12.12 -35.80 -7.82
C LYS A 170 12.53 -34.33 -7.98
N GLN A 171 13.26 -33.78 -7.00
CA GLN A 171 13.73 -32.41 -7.05
C GLN A 171 14.72 -32.19 -8.20
N ASP A 172 15.66 -33.11 -8.40
CA ASP A 172 16.62 -33.06 -9.51
C ASP A 172 15.90 -33.14 -10.88
N THR A 173 14.93 -34.04 -10.99
CA THR A 173 14.10 -34.20 -12.19
C THR A 173 13.31 -32.92 -12.49
N LEU A 174 12.76 -32.28 -11.46
CA LEU A 174 12.03 -31.01 -11.59
C LEU A 174 12.95 -29.87 -12.05
N ILE A 175 14.17 -29.78 -11.51
CA ILE A 175 15.17 -28.80 -11.93
C ILE A 175 15.54 -29.03 -13.41
N LEU A 176 15.75 -30.28 -13.81
CA LEU A 176 16.05 -30.64 -15.19
C LEU A 176 14.89 -30.27 -16.14
N ALA A 177 13.65 -30.59 -15.77
CA ALA A 177 12.46 -30.23 -16.54
C ALA A 177 12.31 -28.71 -16.71
N LYS A 178 12.55 -27.93 -15.65
CA LYS A 178 12.56 -26.46 -15.73
C LYS A 178 13.62 -25.94 -16.70
N LYS A 179 14.84 -26.49 -16.66
CA LYS A 179 15.92 -26.13 -17.60
C LYS A 179 15.53 -26.48 -19.04
N MET A 180 14.99 -27.68 -19.27
CA MET A 180 14.51 -28.12 -20.58
C MET A 180 13.41 -27.20 -21.14
N ASN A 181 12.42 -26.84 -20.33
CA ASN A 181 11.38 -25.89 -20.72
C ASN A 181 11.96 -24.50 -21.06
N GLY A 182 12.95 -24.05 -20.29
CA GLY A 182 13.69 -22.83 -20.58
C GLY A 182 14.39 -22.88 -21.94
N TYR A 183 15.07 -23.98 -22.26
CA TYR A 183 15.69 -24.18 -23.57
C TYR A 183 14.66 -24.24 -24.69
N GLN A 184 13.55 -24.96 -24.50
CA GLN A 184 12.48 -25.02 -25.50
C GLN A 184 11.89 -23.64 -25.80
N LYS A 185 11.68 -22.80 -24.78
CA LYS A 185 11.24 -21.42 -24.97
C LYS A 185 12.25 -20.59 -25.76
N ARG A 186 13.55 -20.72 -25.44
CA ARG A 186 14.62 -20.02 -26.18
C ARG A 186 14.67 -20.46 -27.64
N ILE A 187 14.53 -21.76 -27.90
CA ILE A 187 14.48 -22.31 -29.26
C ILE A 187 13.28 -21.73 -30.02
N LYS A 188 12.08 -21.78 -29.44
CA LYS A 188 10.88 -21.19 -30.07
C LYS A 188 11.06 -19.72 -30.43
N ASN A 189 11.55 -18.91 -29.49
CA ASN A 189 11.81 -17.50 -29.73
C ASN A 189 12.85 -17.28 -30.84
N ALA A 190 13.90 -18.12 -30.90
CA ALA A 190 14.90 -18.05 -31.96
C ALA A 190 14.31 -18.44 -33.33
N THR A 191 13.45 -19.47 -33.37
CA THR A 191 12.72 -19.87 -34.58
C THR A 191 11.78 -18.77 -35.06
N GLU A 192 11.04 -18.10 -34.16
CA GLU A 192 10.19 -16.96 -34.49
C GLU A 192 10.98 -15.81 -35.10
N LYS A 193 12.11 -15.43 -34.48
CA LYS A 193 13.02 -14.41 -35.04
C LYS A 193 13.56 -14.82 -36.40
N MET A 194 13.96 -16.07 -36.57
CA MET A 194 14.44 -16.60 -37.85
C MET A 194 13.34 -16.52 -38.91
N MET A 195 12.09 -16.87 -38.59
CA MET A 195 10.95 -16.73 -39.51
C MET A 195 10.72 -15.28 -39.92
N ALA A 196 10.83 -14.32 -38.99
CA ALA A 196 10.70 -12.90 -39.29
C ALA A 196 11.79 -12.44 -40.28
N VAL A 197 13.05 -12.80 -40.03
CA VAL A 197 14.17 -12.47 -40.92
C VAL A 197 14.02 -13.14 -42.29
N VAL A 198 13.55 -14.39 -42.34
CA VAL A 198 13.26 -15.08 -43.61
C VAL A 198 12.15 -14.38 -44.39
N ALA A 199 11.10 -13.91 -43.71
CA ALA A 199 10.03 -13.13 -44.35
C ALA A 199 10.55 -11.79 -44.89
N GLU A 200 11.33 -11.05 -44.10
CA GLU A 200 11.99 -9.82 -44.55
C GLU A 200 12.88 -10.08 -45.78
N LEU A 201 13.70 -11.12 -45.74
CA LEU A 201 14.54 -11.50 -46.87
C LEU A 201 13.70 -11.83 -48.10
N SER A 202 12.61 -12.59 -47.95
CA SER A 202 11.75 -12.92 -49.09
C SER A 202 11.11 -11.69 -49.72
N MET A 203 10.71 -10.70 -48.92
CA MET A 203 10.20 -9.41 -49.41
C MET A 203 11.30 -8.64 -50.17
N LYS A 204 12.52 -8.60 -49.62
CA LYS A 204 13.66 -7.93 -50.29
C LYS A 204 14.06 -8.64 -51.58
N GLN A 205 14.01 -9.97 -51.60
CA GLN A 205 14.25 -10.76 -52.81
C GLN A 205 13.21 -10.48 -53.89
N ALA A 206 11.92 -10.44 -53.52
CA ALA A 206 10.85 -10.07 -54.44
C ALA A 206 11.05 -8.67 -55.03
N LEU A 207 11.34 -7.68 -54.17
CA LEU A 207 11.64 -6.31 -54.62
C LEU A 207 12.86 -6.25 -55.56
N THR A 208 13.90 -7.03 -55.27
CA THR A 208 15.09 -7.09 -56.13
C THR A 208 14.75 -7.66 -57.50
N ILE A 209 13.92 -8.71 -57.56
CA ILE A 209 13.45 -9.30 -58.82
C ILE A 209 12.61 -8.30 -59.61
N GLU A 210 11.73 -7.54 -58.96
CA GLU A 210 10.93 -6.49 -59.59
C GLU A 210 11.80 -5.38 -60.18
N LEU A 211 12.76 -4.86 -59.41
CA LEU A 211 13.70 -3.84 -59.89
C LEU A 211 14.58 -4.36 -61.04
N GLN A 212 15.05 -5.60 -60.97
CA GLN A 212 15.79 -6.22 -62.08
C GLN A 212 14.94 -6.36 -63.33
N LYS A 213 13.65 -6.68 -63.18
CA LYS A 213 12.71 -6.72 -64.30
C LYS A 213 12.54 -5.32 -64.91
N GLU A 214 12.35 -4.29 -64.10
CA GLU A 214 12.23 -2.91 -64.57
C GLU A 214 13.49 -2.45 -65.30
N VAL A 215 14.68 -2.73 -64.76
CA VAL A 215 15.95 -2.42 -65.43
C VAL A 215 16.01 -3.08 -66.80
N ARG A 216 15.69 -4.38 -66.92
CA ARG A 216 15.67 -5.08 -68.22
C ARG A 216 14.66 -4.47 -69.18
N GLU A 217 13.44 -4.16 -68.73
CA GLU A 217 12.42 -3.52 -69.58
C GLU A 217 12.87 -2.15 -70.10
N LYS A 218 13.54 -1.35 -69.25
CA LYS A 218 14.11 -0.06 -69.65
C LYS A 218 15.30 -0.22 -70.59
N GLU A 219 16.18 -1.20 -70.37
CA GLU A 219 17.30 -1.52 -71.26
C GLU A 219 16.80 -1.96 -72.65
N GLU A 220 15.81 -2.86 -72.71
CA GLU A 220 15.15 -3.29 -73.95
C GLU A 220 14.48 -2.11 -74.67
N PHE A 221 13.82 -1.23 -73.92
CA PHE A 221 13.22 -0.02 -74.45
C PHE A 221 14.28 0.92 -75.07
N ILE A 222 15.39 1.17 -74.37
CA ILE A 222 16.50 1.98 -74.87
C ILE A 222 17.10 1.32 -76.11
N PHE A 223 17.32 0.01 -76.09
CA PHE A 223 17.86 -0.74 -77.23
C PHE A 223 16.95 -0.63 -78.47
N SER A 224 15.63 -0.73 -78.29
CA SER A 224 14.64 -0.53 -79.34
C SER A 224 14.69 0.89 -79.91
N CYS A 225 14.79 1.91 -79.05
CA CYS A 225 14.94 3.30 -79.46
C CYS A 225 16.25 3.52 -80.24
N HIS A 226 17.37 3.00 -79.74
CA HIS A 226 18.67 3.08 -80.40
C HIS A 226 18.66 2.41 -81.77
N SER A 227 18.12 1.19 -81.86
CA SER A 227 17.99 0.46 -83.11
C SER A 227 17.12 1.19 -84.15
N ARG A 228 16.08 1.91 -83.72
CA ARG A 228 15.26 2.76 -84.62
C ARG A 228 16.03 3.99 -85.08
N MET A 229 16.76 4.63 -84.17
CA MET A 229 17.59 5.79 -84.46
C MET A 229 18.71 5.46 -85.45
N GLU A 230 19.40 4.34 -85.29
CA GLU A 230 20.41 3.84 -86.24
C GLU A 230 19.82 3.58 -87.63
N LYS A 231 18.56 3.12 -87.69
CA LYS A 231 17.82 2.91 -88.94
C LYS A 231 17.20 4.20 -89.51
N GLY A 232 17.38 5.35 -88.85
CA GLY A 232 16.78 6.63 -89.25
C GLY A 232 15.26 6.69 -89.13
N LEU A 233 14.64 5.78 -88.37
CA LEU A 233 13.19 5.74 -88.16
C LEU A 233 12.80 6.65 -86.98
N PRO A 234 11.63 7.31 -87.02
CA PRO A 234 11.15 8.12 -85.91
C PRO A 234 10.90 7.29 -84.65
N LEU A 235 11.11 7.93 -83.49
CA LEU A 235 10.81 7.40 -82.15
C LEU A 235 9.31 7.09 -81.99
N ASN A 236 8.95 6.32 -80.98
CA ASN A 236 7.55 5.96 -80.71
C ASN A 236 6.70 7.22 -80.43
N LYS A 237 5.46 7.25 -80.92
CA LYS A 237 4.51 8.37 -80.75
C LYS A 237 4.18 8.67 -79.29
N GLU A 238 4.28 7.67 -78.43
CA GLU A 238 4.11 7.82 -76.97
C GLU A 238 5.19 8.74 -76.38
N ILE A 239 6.45 8.58 -76.82
CA ILE A 239 7.59 9.40 -76.38
C ILE A 239 7.40 10.86 -76.83
N GLU A 240 6.97 11.05 -78.07
CA GLU A 240 6.65 12.39 -78.60
C GLU A 240 5.53 13.05 -77.78
N SER A 241 4.49 12.29 -77.45
CA SER A 241 3.37 12.79 -76.64
C SER A 241 3.78 13.14 -75.22
N GLU A 242 4.67 12.36 -74.60
CA GLU A 242 5.25 12.65 -73.28
C GLU A 242 6.17 13.86 -73.33
N TRP A 243 7.02 13.99 -74.36
CA TRP A 243 7.87 15.16 -74.56
C TRP A 243 7.06 16.44 -74.72
N LEU A 244 5.98 16.39 -75.51
CA LEU A 244 5.06 17.53 -75.65
C LEU A 244 4.33 17.85 -74.33
N LYS A 245 4.08 16.87 -73.44
CA LYS A 245 3.58 17.16 -72.09
C LYS A 245 4.63 17.90 -71.27
N VAL A 246 5.87 17.42 -71.25
CA VAL A 246 6.97 18.07 -70.53
C VAL A 246 7.17 19.51 -71.00
N LEU A 247 7.20 19.76 -72.32
CA LEU A 247 7.32 21.11 -72.87
C LEU A 247 6.16 22.03 -72.46
N ARG A 248 4.92 21.50 -72.44
CA ARG A 248 3.76 22.25 -71.96
C ARG A 248 3.88 22.56 -70.47
N ASP A 249 4.31 21.60 -69.66
CA ASP A 249 4.46 21.77 -68.21
C ASP A 249 5.58 22.76 -67.90
N GLU A 250 6.72 22.68 -68.59
CA GLU A 250 7.82 23.65 -68.49
C GLU A 250 7.37 25.06 -68.85
N GLU A 251 6.60 25.21 -69.93
CA GLU A 251 6.07 26.52 -70.32
C GLU A 251 5.05 27.05 -69.29
N MET A 252 4.21 26.18 -68.73
CA MET A 252 3.31 26.51 -67.63
C MET A 252 4.08 26.96 -66.39
N TYR A 253 5.12 26.23 -65.99
CA TYR A 253 5.99 26.61 -64.87
C TYR A 253 6.71 27.93 -65.13
N ALA A 254 7.25 28.14 -66.33
CA ALA A 254 7.92 29.38 -66.70
C ALA A 254 6.97 30.59 -66.63
N ARG A 255 5.74 30.44 -67.15
CA ARG A 255 4.70 31.47 -67.02
C ARG A 255 4.33 31.74 -65.57
N ALA A 256 4.14 30.69 -64.77
CA ALA A 256 3.82 30.84 -63.34
C ALA A 256 4.93 31.57 -62.57
N ILE A 257 6.20 31.25 -62.84
CA ILE A 257 7.36 31.92 -62.24
C ILE A 257 7.42 33.38 -62.70
N ALA A 258 7.26 33.66 -63.98
CA ALA A 258 7.27 35.02 -64.53
C ALA A 258 6.13 35.86 -63.94
N GLU A 259 4.92 35.31 -63.83
CA GLU A 259 3.77 35.99 -63.24
C GLU A 259 3.97 36.28 -61.75
N THR A 260 4.51 35.31 -61.00
CA THR A 260 4.87 35.48 -59.58
C THR A 260 5.94 36.55 -59.41
N SER A 261 6.98 36.55 -60.25
CA SER A 261 8.02 37.58 -60.22
C SER A 261 7.49 38.96 -60.55
N ARG A 262 6.60 39.08 -61.55
CA ARG A 262 5.97 40.35 -61.93
C ARG A 262 5.09 40.89 -60.80
N ALA A 263 4.26 40.04 -60.21
CA ALA A 263 3.42 40.40 -59.06
C ALA A 263 4.26 40.87 -57.86
N SER A 264 5.39 40.20 -57.58
CA SER A 264 6.30 40.61 -56.49
C SER A 264 6.98 41.95 -56.75
N SER A 265 7.42 42.22 -57.99
CA SER A 265 8.02 43.50 -58.37
C SER A 265 7.00 44.64 -58.34
N GLU A 266 5.76 44.39 -58.79
CA GLU A 266 4.67 45.36 -58.68
C GLU A 266 4.32 45.64 -57.21
N ALA A 267 4.26 44.62 -56.35
CA ALA A 267 4.01 44.79 -54.93
C ALA A 267 5.13 45.61 -54.26
N ASN A 268 6.39 45.32 -54.56
CA ASN A 268 7.54 46.11 -54.09
C ASN A 268 7.50 47.55 -54.59
N SER A 269 7.12 47.78 -55.85
CA SER A 269 6.95 49.14 -56.39
C SER A 269 5.76 49.89 -55.76
N ARG A 270 4.76 49.20 -55.20
CA ARG A 270 3.60 49.81 -54.52
C ARG A 270 3.83 50.07 -53.03
N LEU A 271 4.94 49.56 -52.47
CA LEU A 271 5.33 49.78 -51.08
C LEU A 271 6.06 51.13 -50.95
N LEU A 272 5.51 52.04 -50.13
CA LEU A 272 6.21 53.26 -49.74
C LEU A 272 7.31 52.96 -48.70
N PRO A 273 8.33 53.83 -48.54
CA PRO A 273 9.36 53.68 -47.49
C PRO A 273 8.82 53.63 -46.05
N SER A 274 7.57 54.07 -45.83
CA SER A 274 6.84 53.98 -44.55
C SER A 274 6.23 52.59 -44.29
N GLY A 275 6.28 51.67 -45.26
CA GLY A 275 5.73 50.32 -45.18
C GLY A 275 4.24 50.20 -45.55
N VAL A 276 3.58 51.30 -45.92
CA VAL A 276 2.18 51.31 -46.37
C VAL A 276 2.11 51.06 -47.88
N CYS A 277 1.25 50.13 -48.30
CA CYS A 277 1.01 49.82 -49.71
C CYS A 277 0.02 50.81 -50.33
N THR A 278 0.38 51.45 -51.44
CA THR A 278 -0.48 52.42 -52.14
C THR A 278 -0.92 51.91 -53.51
N THR A 279 -2.17 52.18 -53.86
CA THR A 279 -2.72 51.88 -55.20
C THR A 279 -2.51 53.01 -56.21
N ALA A 280 -1.95 54.15 -55.80
CA ALA A 280 -1.63 55.26 -56.68
C ALA A 280 -0.35 54.95 -57.49
N GLU A 281 -0.37 55.19 -58.80
CA GLU A 281 0.83 55.10 -59.65
C GLU A 281 1.89 56.11 -59.18
N GLN A 282 3.11 55.67 -58.91
CA GLN A 282 4.21 56.57 -58.56
C GLN A 282 4.55 57.45 -59.77
N ARG A 283 4.60 58.77 -59.56
CA ARG A 283 5.01 59.70 -60.62
C ARG A 283 6.52 59.54 -60.88
N PRO A 284 6.96 59.50 -62.15
CA PRO A 284 8.38 59.54 -62.48
C PRO A 284 9.02 60.80 -61.88
N ASN A 285 9.90 60.63 -60.90
CA ASN A 285 10.52 61.72 -60.13
C ASN A 285 11.88 62.17 -60.70
N ALA A 286 12.41 61.41 -61.64
CA ALA A 286 13.67 61.70 -62.33
C ALA A 286 13.58 61.32 -63.81
N TYR A 287 14.37 62.00 -64.64
CA TYR A 287 14.66 61.53 -66.00
C TYR A 287 16.09 61.00 -66.06
N ILE A 288 16.35 60.22 -67.10
CA ILE A 288 17.69 59.75 -67.42
C ILE A 288 18.14 60.57 -68.64
N PRO A 289 19.14 61.47 -68.50
CA PRO A 289 19.69 62.21 -69.63
C PRO A 289 20.47 61.29 -70.58
N GLU A 290 20.20 61.35 -71.88
CA GLU A 290 20.86 60.54 -72.92
C GLU A 290 22.26 61.07 -73.34
N ALA A 291 23.02 61.69 -72.43
CA ALA A 291 24.33 62.29 -72.77
C ALA A 291 25.50 61.32 -72.51
N ASP A 292 26.25 61.00 -73.56
CA ASP A 292 27.28 59.94 -73.67
C ASP A 292 28.57 60.10 -72.83
N THR A 293 28.65 61.00 -71.85
CA THR A 293 29.89 61.25 -71.08
C THR A 293 29.78 61.11 -69.56
N THR A 294 28.61 60.70 -69.03
CA THR A 294 28.46 60.33 -67.61
C THR A 294 27.46 59.18 -67.44
N LEU A 295 27.72 58.26 -66.50
CA LEU A 295 26.81 57.15 -66.13
C LEU A 295 25.35 57.63 -66.01
N PRO A 296 24.36 56.86 -66.52
CA PRO A 296 22.95 57.26 -66.54
C PRO A 296 22.34 57.21 -65.14
N LEU A 297 22.67 58.21 -64.32
CA LEU A 297 22.09 58.40 -63.01
C LEU A 297 20.79 59.20 -63.13
N PRO A 298 19.69 58.75 -62.50
CA PRO A 298 18.42 59.45 -62.55
C PRO A 298 18.57 60.86 -61.95
N LYS A 299 18.31 61.90 -62.76
CA LYS A 299 18.36 63.31 -62.32
C LYS A 299 16.95 63.81 -62.01
N PRO A 300 16.72 64.43 -60.83
CA PRO A 300 15.40 64.98 -60.50
C PRO A 300 15.03 66.12 -61.43
N TYR A 301 13.74 66.25 -61.77
CA TYR A 301 13.25 67.24 -62.74
C TYR A 301 13.31 68.72 -62.29
N GLY A 302 13.88 69.01 -61.11
CA GLY A 302 14.03 70.39 -60.61
C GLY A 302 12.71 71.15 -60.47
N ALA A 303 12.77 72.49 -60.53
CA ALA A 303 11.60 73.36 -60.38
C ALA A 303 10.61 73.31 -61.57
N LEU A 304 11.04 72.78 -62.72
CA LEU A 304 10.25 72.68 -63.95
C LEU A 304 9.83 71.22 -64.21
N ALA A 305 9.25 70.56 -63.19
CA ALA A 305 8.86 69.17 -63.30
C ALA A 305 7.72 68.98 -64.32
N PRO A 306 7.80 67.96 -65.20
CA PRO A 306 6.74 67.65 -66.13
C PRO A 306 5.48 67.25 -65.37
N PHE A 307 4.41 68.01 -65.56
CA PHE A 307 3.10 67.72 -65.01
C PHE A 307 2.40 66.70 -65.92
N LYS A 308 2.03 65.52 -65.38
CA LYS A 308 1.12 64.58 -66.06
C LYS A 308 -0.25 65.28 -66.12
N PRO A 309 -0.77 65.63 -67.32
CA PRO A 309 -2.10 66.21 -67.43
C PRO A 309 -3.10 65.25 -66.77
N SER A 310 -3.97 65.78 -65.90
CA SER A 310 -5.07 64.99 -65.38
C SER A 310 -5.86 64.43 -66.57
N GLU A 311 -6.11 63.13 -66.57
CA GLU A 311 -6.95 62.54 -67.60
C GLU A 311 -8.29 63.28 -67.63
N PRO A 312 -8.77 63.70 -68.81
CA PRO A 312 -10.02 64.42 -68.93
C PRO A 312 -11.12 63.58 -68.28
N GLY A 313 -11.72 64.10 -67.20
CA GLY A 313 -12.78 63.39 -66.50
C GLY A 313 -13.92 63.05 -67.47
N ALA A 314 -14.66 61.97 -67.17
CA ALA A 314 -15.74 61.45 -68.03
C ALA A 314 -16.80 62.49 -68.48
N ASN A 315 -16.87 63.64 -67.81
CA ASN A 315 -17.72 64.80 -68.13
C ASN A 315 -17.23 65.68 -69.30
N MET A 316 -16.05 65.44 -69.88
CA MET A 316 -15.55 66.20 -71.05
C MET A 316 -16.13 65.76 -72.41
N ARG A 317 -17.10 64.83 -72.44
CA ARG A 317 -17.77 64.37 -73.67
C ARG A 317 -18.59 65.45 -74.38
N HIS A 318 -18.89 66.58 -73.72
CA HIS A 318 -19.74 67.65 -74.25
C HIS A 318 -18.98 68.91 -74.69
N ILE A 319 -17.65 68.95 -74.60
CA ILE A 319 -16.86 70.09 -75.08
C ILE A 319 -16.52 69.87 -76.56
N ARG A 320 -17.25 70.55 -77.46
CA ARG A 320 -16.92 70.56 -78.90
C ARG A 320 -15.77 71.54 -79.14
N LYS A 321 -14.71 71.07 -79.79
CA LYS A 321 -13.61 71.94 -80.24
C LYS A 321 -14.18 72.97 -81.25
N PRO A 322 -13.89 74.27 -81.10
CA PRO A 322 -14.33 75.26 -82.08
C PRO A 322 -13.71 74.94 -83.45
N VAL A 323 -14.54 74.97 -84.50
CA VAL A 323 -14.08 74.80 -85.88
C VAL A 323 -13.30 76.06 -86.27
N ILE A 324 -12.00 75.89 -86.50
CA ILE A 324 -11.12 76.95 -86.99
C ILE A 324 -11.52 77.23 -88.43
N LYS A 325 -12.09 78.41 -88.70
CA LYS A 325 -12.34 78.85 -90.08
C LYS A 325 -10.99 79.21 -90.73
N PRO A 326 -10.71 78.77 -91.97
CA PRO A 326 -9.51 79.18 -92.68
C PRO A 326 -9.55 80.69 -92.94
N ILE A 327 -8.44 81.37 -92.66
CA ILE A 327 -8.22 82.78 -93.00
C ILE A 327 -7.81 82.78 -94.48
N GLU A 328 -8.67 83.30 -95.35
CA GLU A 328 -8.25 83.79 -96.68
C GLU A 328 -7.53 85.14 -96.47
N ILE A 329 -6.44 85.36 -97.20
CA ILE A 329 -5.61 86.58 -97.12
C ILE A 329 -6.45 87.84 -97.38
#